data_AF-A0A7M1LGA4-F1
#
_entry.id   AF-A0A7M1LGA4-F1
#
_cell.length_a   1.000
_cell.length_b   1.000
_cell.length_c   1.000
_cell.angle_alpha   90.00
_cell.angle_beta   90.00
_cell.angle_gamma   90.00
#
_symmetry.space_group_name_H-M   'P 1'
#
loop_
_entity.id
_entity.type
_entity.pdbx_description
1 polymer ?
#
loop_
_entity_poly.entity_id
_entity_poly.type
_entity_poly.pdbx_seq_one_letter_code
_entity_poly.pdbx_strand_id
1 'polypeptide(L)'
;MPNLKDLKELMTKANSEYKNSKEKNEKHYAFYTVMSIYAIASLSVFIMPKDILERDEILLKFTEFMAGYFPNISVFSEASSLPQVVAFYTALMWIMGILLFLMFFIGFFITFLKKLKENTPVFNKEFGIFSMLFLCYLGFSVFYHYFIGDISTSRFSIHTNNRFKIFIMIITFQTGVSFFLAGSLYVVASWVRQIIYKIKNKRS
;
A
#
# COMPACT_ATOMS: atom_id res chain seq x y z
N MET A 1 35.96 -22.48 37.37
CA MET A 1 34.74 -21.65 37.49
C MET A 1 34.70 -20.71 36.29
N PRO A 2 33.57 -20.57 35.58
CA PRO A 2 33.43 -19.57 34.54
C PRO A 2 33.73 -18.18 35.13
N ASN A 3 34.50 -17.36 34.42
CA ASN A 3 34.77 -15.99 34.86
C ASN A 3 33.45 -15.21 34.90
N LEU A 4 33.18 -14.49 35.99
CA LEU A 4 31.97 -13.69 36.18
C LEU A 4 31.77 -12.68 35.03
N LYS A 5 32.87 -12.23 34.41
CA LYS A 5 32.85 -11.36 33.23
C LYS A 5 32.28 -12.08 32.00
N ASP A 6 32.72 -13.31 31.73
CA ASP A 6 32.24 -14.12 30.61
C ASP A 6 30.76 -14.47 30.76
N LEU A 7 30.31 -14.72 32.00
CA LEU A 7 28.91 -15.01 32.30
C LEU A 7 28.01 -13.78 32.03
N LYS A 8 28.45 -12.57 32.38
CA LYS A 8 27.73 -11.32 32.09
C LYS A 8 27.64 -11.06 30.58
N GLU A 9 28.71 -11.34 29.85
CA GLU A 9 28.76 -11.17 28.40
C GLU A 9 27.80 -12.15 27.69
N LEU A 10 27.78 -13.42 28.12
CA LEU A 10 26.84 -14.43 27.62
C LEU A 10 25.38 -14.06 27.89
N MET A 11 25.04 -13.60 29.10
CA MET A 11 23.67 -13.16 29.42
C MET A 11 23.25 -11.96 28.57
N THR A 12 24.16 -11.01 28.33
CA THR A 12 23.87 -9.83 27.50
C THR A 12 23.61 -10.23 26.05
N LYS A 13 24.43 -11.14 25.51
CA LYS A 13 24.26 -11.69 24.16
C LYS A 13 22.94 -12.44 24.03
N ALA A 14 22.63 -13.35 24.95
CA ALA A 14 21.38 -14.12 24.94
C ALA A 14 20.14 -13.22 25.01
N ASN A 15 20.16 -12.18 25.84
CA ASN A 15 19.06 -11.21 25.91
C ASN A 15 18.89 -10.43 24.60
N SER A 16 19.99 -10.04 23.95
CA SER A 16 19.93 -9.35 22.66
C SER A 16 19.38 -10.27 21.54
N GLU A 17 19.78 -11.54 21.51
CA GLU A 17 19.31 -12.52 20.53
C GLU A 17 17.82 -12.82 20.72
N TYR A 18 17.37 -12.99 21.97
CA TYR A 18 15.96 -13.17 22.31
C TYR A 18 15.12 -11.96 21.87
N LYS A 19 15.57 -10.73 22.17
CA LYS A 19 14.88 -9.50 21.77
C LYS A 19 14.76 -9.38 20.25
N ASN A 20 15.84 -9.65 19.52
CA ASN A 20 15.84 -9.61 18.06
C ASN A 20 14.92 -10.66 17.44
N SER A 21 14.89 -11.88 18.00
CA SER A 21 13.99 -12.95 17.56
C SER A 21 12.51 -12.58 17.78
N LYS A 22 12.19 -12.04 18.95
CA LYS A 22 10.84 -11.57 19.29
C LYS A 22 10.37 -10.46 18.34
N GLU A 23 11.19 -9.43 18.14
CA GLU A 23 10.86 -8.32 17.24
C GLU A 23 10.67 -8.77 15.79
N LYS A 24 11.49 -9.72 15.33
CA LYS A 24 11.34 -10.32 14.00
C LYS A 24 10.01 -11.04 13.86
N ASN A 25 9.63 -11.85 14.85
CA ASN A 25 8.36 -12.59 14.83
C ASN A 25 7.14 -11.66 14.85
N GLU A 26 7.18 -10.60 15.66
CA GLU A 26 6.11 -9.59 15.72
C GLU A 26 5.91 -8.86 14.39
N LYS A 27 7.00 -8.49 13.69
CA LYS A 27 6.93 -7.87 12.35
C LYS A 27 6.32 -8.79 11.31
N HIS A 28 6.70 -10.07 11.32
CA HIS A 28 6.09 -11.06 10.42
C HIS A 28 4.60 -11.23 10.72
N TYR A 29 4.22 -11.31 11.99
CA TYR A 29 2.82 -11.40 12.39
C TYR A 29 2.00 -10.21 11.90
N ALA A 30 2.46 -8.98 12.15
CA ALA A 30 1.78 -7.77 11.70
C ALA A 30 1.60 -7.73 10.18
N PHE A 31 2.63 -8.11 9.41
CA PHE A 31 2.53 -8.20 7.95
C PHE A 31 1.47 -9.21 7.51
N TYR A 32 1.51 -10.44 8.03
CA TYR A 32 0.55 -11.47 7.66
C TYR A 32 -0.88 -11.09 8.06
N THR A 33 -1.06 -10.49 9.24
CA THR A 33 -2.38 -10.00 9.68
C THR A 33 -2.94 -8.96 8.72
N VAL A 34 -2.18 -7.92 8.36
CA VAL A 34 -2.64 -6.89 7.42
C VAL A 34 -2.98 -7.51 6.07
N MET A 35 -2.13 -8.40 5.54
CA MET A 35 -2.37 -9.07 4.26
C MET A 35 -3.60 -9.99 4.29
N SER A 36 -3.85 -10.69 5.40
CA SER A 36 -5.04 -11.53 5.56
C SER A 36 -6.32 -10.71 5.63
N ILE A 37 -6.36 -9.64 6.43
CA ILE A 37 -7.52 -8.73 6.50
C ILE A 37 -7.75 -8.11 5.12
N TYR A 38 -6.69 -7.70 4.44
CA TYR A 38 -6.76 -7.18 3.07
C TYR A 38 -7.36 -8.18 2.09
N ALA A 39 -6.94 -9.45 2.15
CA ALA A 39 -7.47 -10.51 1.29
C ALA A 39 -8.96 -10.76 1.56
N ILE A 40 -9.38 -10.79 2.82
CA ILE A 40 -10.79 -10.96 3.21
C ILE A 40 -11.63 -9.78 2.71
N ALA A 41 -11.17 -8.56 2.95
CA ALA A 41 -11.82 -7.33 2.49
C ALA A 41 -11.95 -7.31 0.96
N SER A 42 -10.88 -7.68 0.25
CA SER A 42 -10.85 -7.80 -1.21
C SER A 42 -11.89 -8.80 -1.72
N LEU A 43 -12.01 -9.97 -1.09
CA LEU A 43 -12.97 -11.00 -1.51
C LEU A 43 -14.42 -10.71 -1.11
N SER A 44 -14.66 -9.74 -0.22
CA SER A 44 -16.01 -9.43 0.28
C SER A 44 -17.00 -9.02 -0.83
N VAL A 45 -16.52 -8.43 -1.93
CA VAL A 45 -17.36 -8.05 -3.09
C VAL A 45 -18.16 -9.20 -3.68
N PHE A 46 -17.70 -10.45 -3.54
CA PHE A 46 -18.41 -11.62 -4.07
C PHE A 46 -19.67 -11.94 -3.27
N ILE A 47 -19.73 -11.56 -1.99
CA ILE A 47 -20.84 -11.89 -1.08
C ILE A 47 -21.76 -10.70 -0.76
N MET A 48 -21.40 -9.46 -1.14
CA MET A 48 -22.22 -8.28 -0.85
C MET A 48 -23.62 -8.33 -1.50
N PRO A 49 -24.73 -8.05 -0.81
CA PRO A 49 -26.02 -7.89 -1.48
C PRO A 49 -26.01 -6.72 -2.49
N LYS A 50 -26.84 -6.78 -3.54
CA LYS A 50 -26.88 -5.72 -4.56
C LYS A 50 -27.41 -4.39 -4.03
N ASP A 51 -28.29 -4.49 -3.04
CA ASP A 51 -28.99 -3.45 -2.31
C ASP A 51 -28.37 -3.22 -0.92
N ILE A 52 -27.05 -3.38 -0.80
CA ILE A 52 -26.33 -3.32 0.49
C ILE A 52 -26.51 -1.99 1.24
N LEU A 53 -26.62 -0.87 0.54
CA LEU A 53 -26.74 0.45 1.16
C LEU A 53 -28.18 0.75 1.60
N GLU A 54 -29.17 0.13 0.94
CA GLU A 54 -30.57 0.23 1.37
C GLU A 54 -30.87 -0.64 2.61
N ARG A 55 -30.10 -1.70 2.81
CA ARG A 55 -30.28 -2.63 3.94
C ARG A 55 -29.72 -2.11 5.25
N ASP A 56 -28.76 -1.20 5.22
CA ASP A 56 -28.04 -0.75 6.42
C ASP A 56 -27.65 0.73 6.32
N GLU A 57 -28.26 1.55 7.19
CA GLU A 57 -28.04 3.00 7.26
C GLU A 57 -26.59 3.36 7.63
N ILE A 58 -25.91 2.52 8.42
CA ILE A 58 -24.51 2.75 8.81
C ILE A 58 -23.61 2.60 7.58
N LEU A 59 -23.86 1.58 6.74
CA LEU A 59 -23.09 1.37 5.51
C LEU A 59 -23.34 2.49 4.50
N LEU A 60 -24.57 3.00 4.41
CA LEU A 60 -24.90 4.17 3.61
C LEU A 60 -24.11 5.40 4.06
N LYS A 61 -24.24 5.79 5.33
CA LYS A 61 -23.55 6.96 5.90
C LYS A 61 -22.03 6.84 5.79
N PHE A 62 -21.49 5.65 6.02
CA PHE A 62 -20.07 5.37 5.82
C PHE A 62 -19.63 5.61 4.37
N THR A 63 -20.40 5.11 3.41
CA THR A 63 -20.09 5.24 1.98
C THR A 63 -20.17 6.70 1.54
N GLU A 64 -21.19 7.44 1.97
CA GLU A 64 -21.34 8.87 1.70
C GLU A 64 -20.20 9.70 2.29
N PHE A 65 -19.82 9.41 3.54
CA PHE A 65 -18.66 10.03 4.18
C PHE A 65 -17.38 9.80 3.37
N MET A 66 -17.12 8.56 2.96
CA MET A 66 -15.95 8.22 2.15
C MET A 66 -15.98 8.89 0.77
N ALA A 67 -17.16 8.97 0.14
CA ALA A 67 -17.34 9.64 -1.15
C ALA A 67 -17.00 11.15 -1.09
N GLY A 68 -17.18 11.78 0.07
CA GLY A 68 -16.74 13.17 0.31
C GLY A 68 -15.22 13.37 0.20
N TYR A 69 -14.41 12.36 0.52
CA TYR A 69 -12.95 12.40 0.39
C TYR A 69 -12.44 11.82 -0.92
N PHE A 70 -13.16 10.84 -1.45
CA PHE A 70 -12.76 10.06 -2.62
C PHE A 70 -13.86 10.14 -3.70
N PRO A 71 -13.86 11.20 -4.54
CA PRO A 71 -14.90 11.43 -5.55
C PRO A 71 -15.06 10.30 -6.56
N ASN A 72 -14.02 9.47 -6.75
CA ASN A 72 -14.09 8.31 -7.62
C ASN A 72 -15.15 7.28 -7.15
N ILE A 73 -15.52 7.27 -5.88
CA ILE A 73 -16.61 6.41 -5.36
C ILE A 73 -17.93 6.75 -6.07
N SER A 74 -18.31 8.02 -6.11
CA SER A 74 -19.54 8.47 -6.77
C SER A 74 -19.48 8.23 -8.27
N VAL A 75 -18.35 8.57 -8.90
CA VAL A 75 -18.15 8.36 -10.34
C VAL A 75 -18.28 6.88 -10.71
N PHE A 76 -17.68 5.98 -9.93
CA PHE A 76 -17.78 4.54 -10.19
C PHE A 76 -19.19 4.01 -9.95
N SER A 77 -19.90 4.53 -8.95
CA SER A 77 -21.29 4.18 -8.66
C SER A 77 -22.19 4.55 -9.84
N GLU A 78 -22.15 5.81 -10.29
CA GLU A 78 -22.98 6.35 -11.37
C GLU A 78 -22.79 5.61 -12.70
N ALA A 79 -21.56 5.20 -12.98
CA ALA A 79 -21.21 4.53 -14.23
C ALA A 79 -21.38 3.00 -14.18
N SER A 80 -21.77 2.41 -13.03
CA SER A 80 -21.86 0.97 -12.84
C SER A 80 -23.28 0.40 -12.93
N SER A 81 -23.41 -0.85 -13.39
CA SER A 81 -24.65 -1.61 -13.29
C SER A 81 -24.90 -2.21 -11.89
N LEU A 82 -23.95 -2.07 -10.95
CA LEU A 82 -24.06 -2.50 -9.55
C LEU A 82 -23.65 -1.33 -8.63
N PRO A 83 -24.38 -0.19 -8.68
CA PRO A 83 -23.95 1.08 -8.09
C PRO A 83 -23.63 0.98 -6.60
N GLN A 84 -24.53 0.41 -5.80
CA GLN A 84 -24.34 0.29 -4.35
C GLN A 84 -23.17 -0.62 -3.97
N VAL A 85 -23.00 -1.74 -4.68
CA VAL A 85 -21.88 -2.67 -4.46
C VAL A 85 -20.56 -1.99 -4.78
N VAL A 86 -20.48 -1.31 -5.92
CA VAL A 86 -19.27 -0.59 -6.33
C VAL A 86 -18.94 0.54 -5.36
N ALA A 87 -19.93 1.34 -4.97
CA ALA A 87 -19.72 2.45 -4.05
C ALA A 87 -19.18 1.96 -2.70
N PHE A 88 -19.88 1.03 -2.05
CA PHE A 88 -19.48 0.50 -0.75
C PHE A 88 -18.13 -0.23 -0.82
N TYR A 89 -17.94 -1.09 -1.82
CA TYR A 89 -16.69 -1.83 -1.96
C TYR A 89 -15.50 -0.90 -2.23
N THR A 90 -15.67 0.14 -3.04
CA THR A 90 -14.62 1.14 -3.25
C THR A 90 -14.28 1.88 -1.96
N ALA A 91 -15.30 2.28 -1.18
CA ALA A 91 -15.12 2.92 0.13
C ALA A 91 -14.35 2.02 1.11
N LEU A 92 -14.74 0.74 1.22
CA LEU A 92 -14.08 -0.25 2.06
C LEU A 92 -12.63 -0.49 1.63
N MET A 93 -12.39 -0.63 0.32
CA MET A 93 -11.06 -0.84 -0.22
C MET A 93 -10.15 0.37 -0.05
N TRP A 94 -10.68 1.60 0.00
CA TRP A 94 -9.88 2.78 0.34
C TRP A 94 -9.29 2.71 1.75
N ILE A 95 -10.05 2.26 2.76
CA ILE A 95 -9.52 2.05 4.11
C ILE A 95 -8.39 1.02 4.07
N MET A 96 -8.63 -0.10 3.40
CA MET A 96 -7.63 -1.16 3.26
C MET A 96 -6.39 -0.67 2.52
N GLY A 97 -6.57 0.21 1.54
CA GLY A 97 -5.48 0.84 0.82
C GLY A 97 -4.66 1.81 1.64
N ILE A 98 -5.29 2.56 2.54
CA ILE A 98 -4.55 3.42 3.49
C ILE A 98 -3.71 2.56 4.43
N LEU A 99 -4.29 1.48 4.98
CA LEU A 99 -3.54 0.55 5.85
C LEU A 99 -2.35 -0.08 5.12
N LEU A 100 -2.58 -0.52 3.88
CA LEU A 100 -1.54 -1.11 3.03
C LEU A 100 -0.45 -0.08 2.68
N PHE A 101 -0.83 1.16 2.35
CA PHE A 101 0.09 2.27 2.11
C PHE A 101 0.96 2.53 3.33
N LEU A 102 0.38 2.65 4.53
CA LEU A 102 1.13 2.91 5.76
C LEU A 102 2.14 1.79 6.04
N MET A 103 1.75 0.53 5.85
CA MET A 103 2.66 -0.61 6.01
C MET A 103 3.87 -0.51 5.08
N PHE A 104 3.66 -0.27 3.78
CA PHE A 104 4.75 -0.11 2.82
C PHE A 104 5.59 1.14 3.09
N PHE A 105 4.93 2.26 3.38
CA PHE A 105 5.58 3.54 3.66
C PHE A 105 6.51 3.43 4.86
N ILE A 106 6.07 2.84 5.98
CA ILE A 106 6.89 2.61 7.16
C ILE A 106 8.09 1.70 6.82
N GLY A 107 7.86 0.61 6.08
CA GLY A 107 8.93 -0.29 5.65
C GLY A 107 10.01 0.40 4.82
N PHE A 108 9.60 1.20 3.83
CA PHE A 108 10.52 1.99 3.01
C PHE A 108 11.20 3.09 3.81
N PHE A 109 10.48 3.77 4.70
CA PHE A 109 11.02 4.83 5.54
C PHE A 109 12.11 4.29 6.49
N ILE A 110 11.88 3.17 7.16
CA ILE A 110 12.88 2.50 8.00
C ILE A 110 14.11 2.12 7.17
N THR A 111 13.90 1.58 5.97
CA THR A 111 14.98 1.20 5.05
C THR A 111 15.81 2.42 4.64
N PHE A 112 15.15 3.53 4.34
CA PHE A 112 15.78 4.80 4.02
C PHE A 112 16.60 5.35 5.19
N LEU A 113 16.04 5.36 6.41
CA LEU A 113 16.74 5.79 7.63
C LEU A 113 17.97 4.92 7.93
N LYS A 114 17.88 3.60 7.72
CA LYS A 114 19.04 2.70 7.88
C LYS A 114 20.16 3.06 6.91
N LYS A 115 19.83 3.25 5.63
CA LYS A 115 20.80 3.70 4.62
C LYS A 115 21.36 5.08 4.96
N LEU A 116 20.58 5.97 5.57
CA LEU A 116 21.05 7.29 6.03
C LEU A 116 22.14 7.13 7.08
N LYS A 117 21.89 6.30 8.10
CA LYS A 117 22.82 6.05 9.20
C LYS A 117 24.13 5.41 8.74
N GLU A 118 24.05 4.45 7.81
CA GLU A 118 25.23 3.72 7.31
C GLU A 118 26.07 4.55 6.32
N ASN A 119 25.60 5.76 5.94
CA ASN A 119 26.23 6.63 4.96
C ASN A 119 26.58 5.94 3.61
N THR A 120 25.85 4.87 3.30
CA THR A 120 26.02 4.09 2.08
C THR A 120 25.33 4.76 0.89
N PRO A 121 25.88 4.60 -0.34
CA PRO A 121 25.21 5.10 -1.53
C PRO A 121 23.84 4.44 -1.70
N VAL A 122 22.82 5.27 -1.89
CA VAL A 122 21.42 4.81 -1.95
C VAL A 122 21.11 4.02 -3.22
N PHE A 123 21.85 4.29 -4.29
CA PHE A 123 21.78 3.58 -5.57
C PHE A 123 22.60 2.29 -5.51
N ASN A 124 22.01 1.24 -4.96
CA ASN A 124 22.47 -0.14 -5.09
C ASN A 124 21.52 -0.92 -6.04
N LYS A 125 21.74 -2.23 -6.20
CA LYS A 125 20.87 -3.14 -6.97
C LYS A 125 19.39 -3.06 -6.55
N GLU A 126 19.09 -2.76 -5.29
CA GLU A 126 17.72 -2.61 -4.78
C GLU A 126 17.05 -1.31 -5.28
N PHE A 127 17.80 -0.23 -5.49
CA PHE A 127 17.28 0.99 -6.11
C PHE A 127 16.77 0.71 -7.53
N GLY A 128 17.45 -0.15 -8.29
CA GLY A 128 17.00 -0.56 -9.63
C GLY A 128 15.66 -1.32 -9.59
N ILE A 129 15.42 -2.12 -8.54
CA ILE A 129 14.13 -2.79 -8.34
C ILE A 129 13.04 -1.76 -8.02
N PHE A 130 13.33 -0.79 -7.15
CA PHE A 130 12.35 0.25 -6.80
C PHE A 130 12.08 1.24 -7.94
N SER A 131 13.07 1.55 -8.77
CA SER A 131 12.86 2.37 -9.97
C SER A 131 12.08 1.60 -11.04
N MET A 132 12.30 0.29 -11.17
CA MET A 132 11.49 -0.57 -12.04
C MET A 132 10.03 -0.63 -11.58
N LEU A 133 9.78 -0.76 -10.27
CA LEU A 133 8.44 -0.69 -9.71
C LEU A 133 7.79 0.69 -9.92
N PHE A 134 8.56 1.77 -9.84
CA PHE A 134 8.08 3.11 -10.18
C PHE A 134 7.75 3.27 -11.68
N LEU A 135 8.47 2.61 -12.58
CA LEU A 135 8.11 2.57 -14.00
C LEU A 135 6.84 1.74 -14.24
N CYS A 136 6.64 0.64 -13.49
CA CYS A 136 5.38 -0.10 -13.49
C CYS A 136 4.21 0.77 -12.97
N TYR A 137 4.45 1.65 -11.99
CA TYR A 137 3.46 2.64 -11.55
C TYR A 137 3.07 3.61 -12.66
N LEU A 138 4.03 4.12 -13.43
CA LEU A 138 3.73 5.01 -14.55
C LEU A 138 2.90 4.27 -15.61
N GLY A 139 3.22 3.01 -15.92
CA GLY A 139 2.38 2.17 -16.77
C GLY A 139 0.97 1.95 -16.21
N PHE A 140 0.86 1.76 -14.90
CA PHE A 140 -0.42 1.67 -14.20
C PHE A 140 -1.20 3.01 -14.20
N SER A 141 -0.52 4.15 -14.13
CA SER A 141 -1.12 5.48 -14.23
C SER A 141 -1.66 5.75 -15.63
N VAL A 142 -0.99 5.25 -16.68
CA VAL A 142 -1.49 5.27 -18.06
C VAL A 142 -2.74 4.39 -18.20
N PHE A 143 -2.72 3.19 -17.61
CA PHE A 143 -3.90 2.34 -17.51
C PHE A 143 -5.06 3.02 -16.75
N TYR A 144 -4.76 3.78 -15.70
CA TYR A 144 -5.75 4.56 -14.95
C TYR A 144 -6.39 5.68 -15.80
N HIS A 145 -5.58 6.43 -16.56
CA HIS A 145 -6.11 7.44 -17.49
C HIS A 145 -6.95 6.82 -18.61
N TYR A 146 -6.61 5.61 -19.06
CA TYR A 146 -7.43 4.84 -19.98
C TYR A 146 -8.83 4.53 -19.39
N PHE A 147 -8.91 4.14 -18.11
CA PHE A 147 -10.19 3.92 -17.42
C PHE A 147 -11.02 5.22 -17.27
N ILE A 148 -10.38 6.36 -17.01
CA ILE A 148 -11.06 7.66 -17.02
C ILE A 148 -11.64 7.97 -18.40
N GLY A 149 -10.91 7.64 -19.47
CA GLY A 149 -11.42 7.70 -20.84
C GLY A 149 -12.67 6.83 -21.04
N ASP A 150 -12.68 5.60 -20.52
CA ASP A 150 -13.84 4.69 -20.58
C ASP A 150 -15.06 5.19 -19.77
N ILE A 151 -14.83 5.89 -18.65
CA ILE A 151 -15.89 6.57 -17.89
C ILE A 151 -16.51 7.68 -18.76
N SER A 152 -15.68 8.53 -19.37
CA SER A 152 -16.15 9.64 -20.20
C SER A 152 -16.88 9.19 -21.48
N THR A 153 -16.65 7.96 -21.94
CA THR A 153 -17.29 7.40 -23.14
C THR A 153 -18.41 6.40 -22.83
N SER A 154 -18.90 6.34 -21.57
CA SER A 154 -19.96 5.42 -21.12
C SER A 154 -19.64 3.92 -21.25
N ARG A 155 -18.38 3.56 -21.52
CA ARG A 155 -17.92 2.16 -21.63
C ARG A 155 -17.57 1.53 -20.28
N PHE A 156 -17.47 2.34 -19.23
CA PHE A 156 -17.15 1.89 -17.88
C PHE A 156 -18.15 0.88 -17.29
N SER A 157 -19.43 0.95 -17.71
CA SER A 157 -20.45 -0.04 -17.35
C SER A 157 -20.05 -1.47 -17.75
N ILE A 158 -19.30 -1.64 -18.85
CA ILE A 158 -18.78 -2.94 -19.32
C ILE A 158 -17.76 -3.51 -18.33
N HIS A 159 -16.99 -2.65 -17.67
CA HIS A 159 -15.96 -3.00 -16.70
C HIS A 159 -16.50 -3.19 -15.29
N THR A 160 -17.74 -2.81 -15.03
CA THR A 160 -18.38 -2.97 -13.71
C THR A 160 -19.69 -3.76 -13.77
N ASN A 161 -19.88 -4.53 -14.85
CA ASN A 161 -21.11 -5.30 -15.06
C ASN A 161 -21.22 -6.57 -14.20
N ASN A 162 -20.13 -7.02 -13.58
CA ASN A 162 -20.15 -8.10 -12.62
C ASN A 162 -19.12 -7.89 -11.50
N ARG A 163 -19.31 -8.64 -10.40
CA ARG A 163 -18.47 -8.58 -9.19
C ARG A 163 -17.00 -8.89 -9.42
N PHE A 164 -16.68 -9.83 -10.32
CA PHE A 164 -15.30 -10.18 -10.65
C PHE A 164 -14.56 -9.05 -11.37
N LYS A 165 -15.22 -8.33 -12.28
CA LYS A 165 -14.59 -7.17 -12.94
C LYS A 165 -14.43 -6.01 -11.96
N ILE A 166 -15.44 -5.77 -11.11
CA ILE A 166 -15.37 -4.80 -10.01
C ILE A 166 -14.18 -5.13 -9.08
N PHE A 167 -14.03 -6.41 -8.70
CA PHE A 167 -12.93 -6.92 -7.89
C PHE A 167 -11.57 -6.57 -8.51
N ILE A 168 -11.33 -6.97 -9.76
CA ILE A 168 -10.05 -6.70 -10.45
C ILE A 168 -9.82 -5.20 -10.53
N MET A 169 -10.80 -4.43 -11.00
CA MET A 169 -10.66 -3.00 -11.22
C MET A 169 -10.28 -2.27 -9.93
N ILE A 170 -11.02 -2.48 -8.83
CA ILE A 170 -10.80 -1.75 -7.58
C ILE A 170 -9.52 -2.23 -6.88
N ILE A 171 -9.21 -3.53 -6.90
CA ILE A 171 -7.96 -4.03 -6.31
C ILE A 171 -6.76 -3.53 -7.07
N THR A 172 -6.77 -3.64 -8.40
CA THR A 172 -5.70 -3.11 -9.24
C THR A 172 -5.55 -1.62 -8.98
N PHE A 173 -6.66 -0.86 -8.99
CA PHE A 173 -6.66 0.57 -8.68
C PHE A 173 -6.00 0.87 -7.33
N GLN A 174 -6.48 0.24 -6.27
CA GLN A 174 -6.07 0.56 -4.91
C GLN A 174 -4.68 0.01 -4.56
N THR A 175 -4.33 -1.22 -4.94
CA THR A 175 -2.97 -1.76 -4.73
C THR A 175 -1.94 -0.90 -5.43
N GLY A 176 -2.25 -0.44 -6.64
CA GLY A 176 -1.40 0.47 -7.38
C GLY A 176 -1.19 1.78 -6.62
N VAL A 177 -2.26 2.44 -6.18
CA VAL A 177 -2.12 3.67 -5.37
C VAL A 177 -1.29 3.42 -4.12
N SER A 178 -1.60 2.39 -3.32
CA SER A 178 -0.93 2.14 -2.03
C SER A 178 0.55 1.80 -2.16
N PHE A 179 0.89 0.84 -3.02
CA PHE A 179 2.25 0.34 -3.13
C PHE A 179 3.15 1.34 -3.86
N PHE A 180 2.68 1.84 -5.00
CA PHE A 180 3.49 2.69 -5.84
C PHE A 180 3.66 4.11 -5.31
N LEU A 181 2.66 4.66 -4.60
CA LEU A 181 2.83 5.95 -3.93
C LEU A 181 3.89 5.86 -2.81
N ALA A 182 3.87 4.79 -2.01
CA ALA A 182 4.89 4.58 -0.99
C ALA A 182 6.29 4.40 -1.63
N GLY A 183 6.39 3.60 -2.70
CA GLY A 183 7.64 3.38 -3.42
C GLY A 183 8.19 4.64 -4.09
N SER A 184 7.32 5.47 -4.69
CA SER A 184 7.75 6.71 -5.36
C SER A 184 8.34 7.71 -4.38
N LEU A 185 7.74 7.90 -3.20
CA LEU A 185 8.26 8.74 -2.13
C LEU A 185 9.67 8.30 -1.71
N TYR A 186 9.87 6.99 -1.56
CA TYR A 186 11.19 6.42 -1.24
C TYR A 186 12.22 6.69 -2.36
N VAL A 187 11.85 6.50 -3.62
CA VAL A 187 12.73 6.75 -4.78
C VAL A 187 13.12 8.23 -4.87
N VAL A 188 12.16 9.14 -4.71
CA VAL A 188 12.40 10.59 -4.73
C VAL A 188 13.33 10.99 -3.59
N ALA A 189 13.06 10.56 -2.35
CA ALA A 189 13.91 10.84 -1.20
C ALA A 189 15.34 10.31 -1.39
N SER A 190 15.45 9.10 -1.95
CA SER A 190 16.72 8.45 -2.29
C SER A 190 17.50 9.23 -3.35
N TRP A 191 16.82 9.75 -4.37
CA TRP A 191 17.42 10.53 -5.45
C TRP A 191 17.94 11.88 -4.96
N VAL A 192 17.12 12.63 -4.21
CA VAL A 192 17.51 13.90 -3.59
C VAL A 192 18.76 13.72 -2.72
N ARG A 193 18.78 12.68 -1.89
CA ARG A 193 19.95 12.36 -1.06
C ARG A 193 21.20 12.10 -1.90
N GLN A 194 21.09 11.32 -2.98
CA GLN A 194 22.25 11.00 -3.80
C GLN A 194 22.85 12.25 -4.46
N ILE A 195 22.01 13.19 -4.89
CA ILE A 195 22.45 14.48 -5.43
C ILE A 195 23.25 15.24 -4.36
N ILE A 196 22.70 15.37 -3.14
CA ILE A 196 23.36 16.04 -2.02
C ILE A 196 24.72 15.39 -1.70
N TYR A 197 24.76 14.05 -1.63
CA TYR A 197 25.99 13.30 -1.37
C TYR A 197 27.07 13.58 -2.44
N LYS A 198 26.71 13.55 -3.73
CA LYS A 198 27.64 13.86 -4.83
C LYS A 198 28.14 15.30 -4.79
N ILE A 199 27.28 16.27 -4.46
CA ILE A 199 27.69 17.68 -4.33
C ILE A 199 28.70 17.85 -3.19
N LYS A 200 28.44 17.23 -2.03
CA LYS A 200 29.34 17.32 -0.87
C LYS A 200 30.70 16.68 -1.14
N ASN A 201 30.74 15.53 -1.80
CA ASN A 201 31.98 14.80 -2.06
C ASN A 201 32.83 15.39 -3.20
N LYS A 202 32.24 16.20 -4.11
CA LYS A 202 32.98 16.96 -5.13
C LYS A 202 33.66 18.24 -4.59
N ARG A 203 33.28 18.70 -3.39
CA ARG A 203 33.84 19.90 -2.74
C ARG A 203 34.91 19.58 -1.70
N SER A 204 35.16 18.31 -1.42
CA SER A 204 36.28 17.81 -0.61
C SER A 204 37.44 17.43 -1.51
#